data_AF-A0A2S3HES7-F1
#
_entry.id   AF-A0A2S3HES7-F1
#
_cell.length_a   1.000
_cell.length_b   1.000
_cell.length_c   1.000
_cell.angle_alpha   90.00
_cell.angle_beta   90.00
_cell.angle_gamma   90.00
#
_symmetry.space_group_name_H-M   'P 1'
#
loop_
_entity.id
_entity.type
_entity.pdbx_description
1 polymer ?
#
loop_
_entity_poly.entity_id
_entity_poly.type
_entity_poly.pdbx_seq_one_letter_code
_entity_poly.pdbx_strand_id
1 'polypeptide(L)'
;MKERQRWRPEEDAVLRAYVRQYGPREWHLVSQRMNVALDRDAKSCLERWKNYLRPGIKKGSLTEEEQRLVICLQAKHGNKWKKIAAEVPGRTAKRLGKWWEVFKEKQQRELRDSRRPPPEPSPDERGRYEWLLENFAEKLVGERPQVAAAAAAPPPPSLLMAAPVLPPWLSSNAGAATVVTQQPPPPRPPSPSVTLSLASAAVAPPPPPGPAQWMPERAAAEAAAAAYGFPSPQHAPPGGAPPPPGMAVVEGQALAELAECCRELEEGQRAWAAHRREAAWRLKRVEQQLEMEREMRRREVWEEYEAKMRNMRLEQAAAAERVEREHREKVAELRRDAQLKEEKMAEQWAAKHARVAKFLEQVGCSRPWSAATDMN
;
A
#
# COMPACT_ATOMS: atom_id res chain seq x y z
N MET A 1 -27.43 -8.89 -11.46
CA MET A 1 -26.43 -8.16 -12.29
C MET A 1 -26.08 -9.07 -13.47
N LYS A 2 -26.15 -8.58 -14.72
CA LYS A 2 -25.72 -9.36 -15.91
C LYS A 2 -24.20 -9.62 -15.78
N GLU A 3 -23.79 -10.87 -15.72
CA GLU A 3 -22.38 -11.25 -15.58
C GLU A 3 -21.54 -10.65 -16.72
N ARG A 4 -20.32 -10.17 -16.40
CA ARG A 4 -19.39 -9.63 -17.40
C ARG A 4 -18.74 -10.78 -18.17
N GLN A 5 -19.48 -11.36 -19.10
CA GLN A 5 -19.01 -12.48 -19.91
C GLN A 5 -17.83 -12.07 -20.81
N ARG A 6 -16.72 -12.81 -20.73
CA ARG A 6 -15.48 -12.56 -21.49
C ARG A 6 -15.72 -12.76 -22.99
N TRP A 7 -15.15 -11.89 -23.82
CA TRP A 7 -15.20 -12.00 -25.28
C TRP A 7 -14.27 -13.11 -25.76
N ARG A 8 -14.79 -14.02 -26.59
CA ARG A 8 -14.05 -15.10 -27.21
C ARG A 8 -13.41 -14.64 -28.54
N PRO A 9 -12.30 -15.27 -28.98
CA PRO A 9 -11.65 -14.93 -30.26
C PRO A 9 -12.57 -15.06 -31.48
N GLU A 10 -13.51 -16.01 -31.44
CA GLU A 10 -14.50 -16.27 -32.50
C GLU A 10 -15.47 -15.09 -32.60
N GLU A 11 -15.99 -14.62 -31.46
CA GLU A 11 -16.85 -13.44 -31.37
C GLU A 11 -16.13 -12.18 -31.88
N ASP A 12 -14.86 -12.02 -31.53
CA ASP A 12 -14.04 -10.90 -32.02
C ASP A 12 -13.82 -10.97 -33.55
N ALA A 13 -13.73 -12.17 -34.13
CA ALA A 13 -13.60 -12.36 -35.56
C ALA A 13 -14.88 -11.95 -36.29
N VAL A 14 -16.05 -12.33 -35.76
CA VAL A 14 -17.37 -11.91 -36.28
C VAL A 14 -17.50 -10.39 -36.24
N LEU A 15 -17.13 -9.74 -35.13
CA LEU A 15 -17.15 -8.27 -35.05
C LEU A 15 -16.21 -7.60 -36.05
N ARG A 16 -15.00 -8.14 -36.25
CA ARG A 16 -14.07 -7.61 -37.25
C ARG A 16 -14.61 -7.76 -38.66
N ALA A 17 -15.17 -8.91 -39.01
CA ALA A 17 -15.81 -9.13 -40.30
C ALA A 17 -16.97 -8.14 -40.53
N TYR A 18 -17.77 -7.90 -39.49
CA TYR A 18 -18.93 -7.02 -39.58
C TYR A 18 -18.53 -5.60 -39.89
N VAL A 19 -17.56 -5.08 -39.13
CA VAL A 19 -17.09 -3.72 -39.35
C VAL A 19 -16.34 -3.58 -40.68
N ARG A 20 -15.69 -4.64 -41.16
CA ARG A 20 -15.05 -4.64 -42.47
C ARG A 20 -16.06 -4.54 -43.62
N GLN A 21 -17.21 -5.20 -43.49
CA GLN A 21 -18.22 -5.29 -44.55
C GLN A 21 -19.23 -4.12 -44.50
N TYR A 22 -19.70 -3.74 -43.32
CA TYR A 22 -20.78 -2.75 -43.14
C TYR A 22 -20.33 -1.46 -42.45
N GLY A 23 -19.07 -1.39 -41.99
CA GLY A 23 -18.56 -0.26 -41.23
C GLY A 23 -18.95 -0.28 -39.74
N PRO A 24 -18.41 0.65 -38.93
CA PRO A 24 -18.64 0.70 -37.48
C PRO A 24 -19.96 1.39 -37.11
N ARG A 25 -21.07 0.99 -37.75
CA ARG A 25 -22.41 1.56 -37.57
C ARG A 25 -23.40 0.43 -37.20
N GLU A 26 -24.59 0.80 -36.71
CA GLU A 26 -25.73 -0.13 -36.56
C GLU A 26 -25.44 -1.47 -35.81
N TRP A 27 -24.78 -1.38 -34.65
CA TRP A 27 -24.35 -2.52 -33.83
C TRP A 27 -25.46 -3.51 -33.39
N HIS A 28 -26.72 -3.12 -33.50
CA HIS A 28 -27.87 -3.98 -33.22
C HIS A 28 -28.13 -5.01 -34.33
N LEU A 29 -27.69 -4.73 -35.56
CA LEU A 29 -27.83 -5.63 -36.70
C LEU A 29 -26.67 -6.61 -36.84
N VAL A 30 -25.72 -6.65 -35.90
CA VAL A 30 -24.54 -7.53 -35.98
C VAL A 30 -24.95 -9.00 -36.05
N SER A 31 -25.87 -9.44 -35.19
CA SER A 31 -26.37 -10.83 -35.16
C SER A 31 -27.11 -11.19 -36.46
N GLN A 32 -27.97 -10.27 -36.94
CA GLN A 32 -28.76 -10.46 -38.15
C GLN A 32 -27.90 -10.48 -39.43
N ARG A 33 -26.96 -9.54 -39.57
CA ARG A 33 -26.13 -9.41 -40.79
C ARG A 33 -25.04 -10.47 -40.92
N MET A 34 -24.65 -11.10 -39.82
CA MET A 34 -23.65 -12.17 -39.83
C MET A 34 -24.24 -13.57 -39.83
N ASN A 35 -25.56 -13.72 -39.70
CA ASN A 35 -26.22 -15.02 -39.54
C ASN A 35 -25.56 -15.89 -38.45
N VAL A 36 -24.96 -15.25 -37.43
CA VAL A 36 -24.34 -15.90 -36.28
C VAL A 36 -25.06 -15.37 -35.05
N ALA A 37 -25.63 -16.28 -34.27
CA ALA A 37 -26.23 -15.96 -32.98
C ALA A 37 -25.11 -15.46 -32.04
N LEU A 38 -24.99 -14.13 -31.93
CA LEU A 38 -24.14 -13.48 -30.96
C LEU A 38 -25.02 -13.04 -29.80
N ASP A 39 -24.98 -13.78 -28.68
CA ASP A 39 -25.74 -13.48 -27.44
C ASP A 39 -25.16 -12.26 -26.69
N ARG A 40 -24.97 -11.15 -27.41
CA ARG A 40 -24.34 -9.92 -26.89
C ARG A 40 -25.19 -8.71 -27.25
N ASP A 41 -25.40 -7.84 -26.27
CA ASP A 41 -26.08 -6.57 -26.48
C ASP A 41 -25.28 -5.67 -27.43
N ALA A 42 -25.96 -4.92 -28.30
CA ALA A 42 -25.36 -4.00 -29.28
C ALA A 42 -24.32 -3.03 -28.66
N LYS A 43 -24.59 -2.57 -27.43
CA LYS A 43 -23.68 -1.72 -26.64
C LYS A 43 -22.36 -2.43 -26.32
N SER A 44 -22.42 -3.72 -25.97
CA SER A 44 -21.24 -4.54 -25.69
C SER A 44 -20.36 -4.65 -26.94
N CYS A 45 -20.99 -4.87 -28.11
CA CYS A 45 -20.28 -4.95 -29.40
C CYS A 45 -19.54 -3.64 -29.72
N LEU A 46 -20.23 -2.50 -29.57
CA LEU A 46 -19.65 -1.17 -29.75
C LEU A 46 -18.47 -0.91 -28.80
N GLU A 47 -18.64 -1.23 -27.51
CA GLU A 47 -17.58 -1.07 -26.51
C GLU A 47 -16.38 -1.97 -26.81
N ARG A 48 -16.62 -3.21 -27.24
CA ARG A 48 -15.56 -4.14 -27.62
C ARG A 48 -14.77 -3.60 -28.79
N TRP A 49 -15.46 -3.12 -29.82
CA TRP A 49 -14.82 -2.52 -30.99
C TRP A 49 -13.97 -1.31 -30.61
N LYS A 50 -14.56 -0.33 -29.92
CA LYS A 50 -13.89 0.95 -29.56
C LYS A 50 -12.68 0.80 -28.65
N ASN A 51 -12.69 -0.20 -27.75
CA ASN A 51 -11.65 -0.35 -26.75
C ASN A 51 -10.58 -1.40 -27.10
N TYR A 52 -10.87 -2.36 -27.98
CA TYR A 52 -9.98 -3.51 -28.20
C TYR A 52 -9.75 -3.91 -29.66
N LEU A 53 -10.72 -3.73 -30.55
CA LEU A 53 -10.63 -4.25 -31.93
C LEU A 53 -10.32 -3.18 -32.99
N ARG A 54 -10.61 -1.91 -32.72
CA ARG A 54 -10.36 -0.82 -33.67
C ARG A 54 -8.87 -0.80 -34.06
N PRO A 55 -8.54 -0.70 -35.36
CA PRO A 55 -7.16 -0.51 -35.80
C PRO A 55 -6.58 0.78 -35.22
N GLY A 56 -5.31 0.72 -34.79
CA GLY A 56 -4.62 1.82 -34.13
C GLY A 56 -4.61 1.77 -32.60
N ILE A 57 -5.26 0.78 -31.97
CA ILE A 57 -5.14 0.55 -30.53
C ILE A 57 -3.88 -0.27 -30.24
N LYS A 58 -2.92 0.32 -29.50
CA LYS A 58 -1.72 -0.39 -29.05
C LYS A 58 -2.06 -1.41 -27.97
N LYS A 59 -1.78 -2.68 -28.25
CA LYS A 59 -1.91 -3.80 -27.31
C LYS A 59 -0.61 -3.94 -26.51
N GLY A 60 -0.70 -4.18 -25.20
CA GLY A 60 0.48 -4.34 -24.33
C GLY A 60 0.53 -3.36 -23.14
N SER A 61 1.61 -3.44 -22.36
CA SER A 61 1.94 -2.48 -21.30
C SER A 61 2.13 -1.07 -21.85
N LEU A 62 1.93 -0.04 -21.02
CA LEU A 62 2.27 1.34 -21.37
C LEU A 62 3.80 1.48 -21.33
N THR A 63 4.38 2.11 -22.35
CA THR A 63 5.82 2.41 -22.35
C THR A 63 6.13 3.51 -21.35
N GLU A 64 7.38 3.64 -20.92
CA GLU A 64 7.74 4.65 -19.90
C GLU A 64 7.40 6.08 -20.34
N GLU A 65 7.55 6.39 -21.63
CA GLU A 65 7.21 7.70 -22.19
C GLU A 65 5.70 7.94 -22.10
N GLU A 66 4.89 6.93 -22.45
CA GLU A 66 3.44 6.99 -22.33
C GLU A 66 3.01 7.13 -20.85
N GLN A 67 3.69 6.45 -19.93
CA GLN A 67 3.42 6.55 -18.49
C GLN A 67 3.69 7.95 -17.96
N ARG A 68 4.86 8.52 -18.28
CA ARG A 68 5.22 9.91 -17.90
C ARG A 68 4.20 10.90 -18.44
N LEU A 69 3.81 10.76 -19.70
CA LEU A 69 2.80 11.60 -20.32
C LEU A 69 1.45 11.49 -19.59
N VAL A 70 1.00 10.27 -19.27
CA VAL A 70 -0.25 10.06 -18.53
C VAL A 70 -0.20 10.69 -17.14
N ILE A 71 0.92 10.61 -16.42
CA ILE A 71 1.09 11.26 -15.11
C ILE A 71 0.98 12.79 -15.25
N CYS A 72 1.69 13.40 -16.20
CA CYS A 72 1.63 14.84 -16.44
C CYS A 72 0.21 15.31 -16.81
N LEU A 73 -0.45 14.57 -17.70
CA LEU A 73 -1.82 14.88 -18.13
C LEU A 73 -2.85 14.67 -17.03
N GLN A 74 -2.67 13.66 -16.17
CA GLN A 74 -3.52 13.45 -15.02
C GLN A 74 -3.36 14.59 -14.02
N ALA A 75 -2.13 15.08 -13.77
CA ALA A 75 -1.92 16.24 -12.91
C ALA A 75 -2.60 17.50 -13.46
N LYS A 76 -2.60 17.68 -14.80
CA LYS A 76 -3.19 18.86 -15.47
C LYS A 76 -4.73 18.79 -15.60
N HIS A 77 -5.29 17.60 -15.85
CA HIS A 77 -6.70 17.43 -16.22
C HIS A 77 -7.52 16.61 -15.23
N GLY A 78 -6.90 16.03 -14.20
CA GLY A 78 -7.53 15.10 -13.26
C GLY A 78 -7.95 13.80 -13.92
N ASN A 79 -8.98 13.13 -13.37
CA ASN A 79 -9.46 11.83 -13.85
C ASN A 79 -10.33 11.92 -15.14
N LYS A 80 -10.00 12.85 -16.04
CA LYS A 80 -10.71 13.07 -17.31
C LYS A 80 -10.13 12.18 -18.43
N TRP A 81 -10.26 10.87 -18.27
CA TRP A 81 -9.58 9.87 -19.13
C TRP A 81 -9.87 9.98 -20.62
N LYS A 82 -11.06 10.44 -21.03
CA LYS A 82 -11.39 10.68 -22.44
C LYS A 82 -10.54 11.80 -23.05
N LYS A 83 -10.28 12.86 -22.27
CA LYS A 83 -9.43 13.99 -22.68
C LYS A 83 -7.97 13.56 -22.74
N ILE A 84 -7.50 12.87 -21.71
CA ILE A 84 -6.13 12.32 -21.65
C ILE A 84 -5.89 11.35 -22.83
N ALA A 85 -6.84 10.47 -23.13
CA ALA A 85 -6.71 9.54 -24.26
C ALA A 85 -6.72 10.21 -25.64
N ALA A 86 -7.18 11.46 -25.76
CA ALA A 86 -7.05 12.22 -27.01
C ALA A 86 -5.59 12.69 -27.22
N GLU A 87 -4.85 12.91 -26.14
CA GLU A 87 -3.45 13.37 -26.15
C GLU A 87 -2.45 12.21 -26.15
N VAL A 88 -2.86 10.99 -25.78
CA VAL A 88 -2.03 9.78 -25.81
C VAL A 88 -2.40 8.91 -27.02
N PRO A 89 -1.63 8.96 -28.13
CA PRO A 89 -2.00 8.29 -29.37
C PRO A 89 -2.05 6.76 -29.21
N GLY A 90 -3.12 6.16 -29.71
CA GLY A 90 -3.31 4.71 -29.75
C GLY A 90 -3.63 4.05 -28.40
N ARG A 91 -3.89 4.84 -27.34
CA ARG A 91 -4.35 4.34 -26.04
C ARG A 91 -5.78 4.79 -25.76
N THR A 92 -6.57 3.91 -25.16
CA THR A 92 -7.98 4.20 -24.85
C THR A 92 -8.14 4.68 -23.42
N ALA A 93 -9.11 5.57 -23.18
CA ALA A 93 -9.47 6.07 -21.83
C ALA A 93 -9.63 4.95 -20.79
N LYS A 94 -10.28 3.84 -21.17
CA LYS A 94 -10.47 2.66 -20.32
C LYS A 94 -9.13 2.02 -19.89
N ARG A 95 -8.15 2.00 -20.79
CA ARG A 95 -6.81 1.44 -20.53
C ARG A 95 -6.03 2.36 -19.60
N LEU A 96 -6.06 3.68 -19.86
CA LEU A 96 -5.36 4.68 -19.07
C LEU A 96 -5.89 4.76 -17.64
N GLY A 97 -7.21 4.77 -17.45
CA GLY A 97 -7.81 4.77 -16.12
C GLY A 97 -7.45 3.52 -15.31
N LYS A 98 -7.49 2.34 -15.94
CA LYS A 98 -7.08 1.09 -15.28
C LYS A 98 -5.59 1.07 -14.93
N TRP A 99 -4.73 1.60 -15.82
CA TRP A 99 -3.31 1.72 -15.52
C TRP A 99 -3.07 2.66 -14.33
N TRP A 100 -3.78 3.78 -14.26
CA TRP A 100 -3.68 4.74 -13.16
C TRP A 100 -4.13 4.17 -11.81
N GLU A 101 -5.18 3.35 -11.78
CA GLU A 101 -5.61 2.65 -10.57
C GLU A 101 -4.49 1.76 -10.01
N VAL A 102 -3.89 0.95 -10.88
CA VAL A 102 -2.76 0.08 -10.52
C VAL A 102 -1.53 0.90 -10.12
N PHE A 103 -1.24 1.99 -10.83
CA PHE A 103 -0.14 2.89 -10.51
C PHE A 103 -0.30 3.52 -9.12
N LYS A 104 -1.49 4.02 -8.79
CA LYS A 104 -1.79 4.57 -7.45
C LYS A 104 -1.68 3.51 -6.36
N GLU A 105 -2.24 2.31 -6.59
CA GLU A 105 -2.17 1.22 -5.61
C GLU A 105 -0.71 0.83 -5.33
N LYS A 106 0.12 0.75 -6.37
CA LYS A 106 1.56 0.49 -6.25
C LYS A 106 2.25 1.57 -5.42
N GLN A 107 2.00 2.84 -5.72
CA GLN A 107 2.58 3.97 -4.97
C GLN A 107 2.14 3.99 -3.51
N GLN A 108 0.87 3.69 -3.22
CA GLN A 108 0.38 3.56 -1.84
C GLN A 108 1.04 2.39 -1.11
N ARG A 109 1.24 1.26 -1.79
CA ARG A 109 1.94 0.10 -1.22
C ARG A 109 3.39 0.43 -0.90
N GLU A 110 4.11 1.07 -1.80
CA GLU A 110 5.50 1.51 -1.59
C GLU A 110 5.61 2.50 -0.44
N LEU A 111 4.67 3.45 -0.31
CA LEU A 111 4.61 4.36 0.83
C LEU A 111 4.30 3.66 2.15
N ARG A 112 3.49 2.59 2.14
CA ARG A 112 3.20 1.79 3.33
C ARG A 112 4.41 0.94 3.72
N ASP A 113 5.13 0.40 2.75
CA ASP A 113 6.32 -0.43 2.99
C ASP A 113 7.51 0.42 3.46
N SER A 114 7.68 1.64 2.95
CA SER A 114 8.69 2.58 3.46
C SER A 114 8.39 3.12 4.85
N ARG A 115 7.12 3.14 5.27
CA ARG A 115 6.69 3.46 6.64
C ARG A 115 6.74 2.26 7.59
N ARG A 116 6.98 1.05 7.08
CA ARG A 116 7.15 -0.13 7.93
C ARG A 116 8.54 -0.03 8.56
N PRO A 117 8.66 -0.02 9.90
CA PRO A 117 9.97 -0.09 10.54
C PRO A 117 10.68 -1.37 10.08
N PRO A 118 12.02 -1.36 9.90
CA PRO A 118 12.78 -2.57 9.62
C PRO A 118 12.39 -3.68 10.60
N PRO A 119 12.28 -4.95 10.15
CA PRO A 119 12.00 -6.05 11.07
C PRO A 119 13.02 -5.99 12.21
N GLU A 120 12.52 -5.80 13.44
CA GLU A 120 13.33 -5.91 14.65
C GLU A 120 14.09 -7.24 14.58
N PRO A 121 15.43 -7.25 14.60
CA PRO A 121 16.18 -8.50 14.58
C PRO A 121 15.73 -9.33 15.78
N SER A 122 15.42 -10.60 15.53
CA SER A 122 14.87 -11.48 16.56
C SER A 122 15.81 -11.52 17.78
N PRO A 123 15.27 -11.78 18.98
CA PRO A 123 16.09 -11.86 20.20
C PRO A 123 17.31 -12.78 20.06
N ASP A 124 17.20 -13.81 19.22
CA ASP A 124 18.25 -14.80 18.97
C ASP A 124 19.43 -14.28 18.13
N GLU A 125 19.25 -13.21 17.35
CA GLU A 125 20.36 -12.58 16.61
C GLU A 125 21.11 -11.56 17.49
N ARG A 126 20.38 -10.80 18.31
CA ARG A 126 20.97 -9.85 19.26
C ARG A 126 21.85 -10.55 20.29
N GLY A 127 21.40 -11.68 20.83
CA GLY A 127 22.20 -12.52 21.73
C GLY A 127 23.44 -13.14 21.07
N ARG A 128 23.39 -13.44 19.76
CA ARG A 128 24.55 -13.96 19.03
C ARG A 128 25.63 -12.89 18.83
N TYR A 129 25.25 -11.65 18.55
CA TYR A 129 26.20 -10.54 18.43
C TYR A 129 26.80 -10.14 19.79
N GLU A 130 25.99 -10.07 20.85
CA GLU A 130 26.46 -9.83 22.23
C GLU A 130 27.46 -10.92 22.66
N TRP A 131 27.11 -12.20 22.48
CA TRP A 131 28.01 -13.31 22.79
C TRP A 131 29.29 -13.28 21.96
N LEU A 132 29.23 -12.93 20.67
CA LEU A 132 30.40 -12.76 19.81
C LEU A 132 31.32 -11.62 20.28
N LEU A 133 30.74 -10.49 20.73
CA LEU A 133 31.49 -9.35 21.26
C LEU A 133 32.14 -9.69 22.61
N GLU A 134 31.42 -10.37 23.49
CA GLU A 134 31.87 -10.73 24.83
C GLU A 134 33.01 -11.77 24.75
N ASN A 135 32.89 -12.75 23.86
CA ASN A 135 33.90 -13.79 23.65
C ASN A 135 35.15 -13.24 22.91
N PHE A 136 34.99 -12.20 22.08
CA PHE A 136 36.14 -11.45 21.52
C PHE A 136 36.84 -10.60 22.59
N ALA A 137 36.08 -9.98 23.49
CA ALA A 137 36.62 -9.16 24.58
C ALA A 137 37.37 -10.02 25.61
N GLU A 138 36.85 -11.21 25.96
CA GLU A 138 37.54 -12.17 26.83
C GLU A 138 38.88 -12.62 26.24
N LYS A 139 38.97 -12.85 24.93
CA LYS A 139 40.22 -13.19 24.24
C LYS A 139 41.26 -12.08 24.22
N LEU A 140 40.87 -10.82 24.40
CA LEU A 140 41.80 -9.69 24.46
C LEU A 140 42.27 -9.37 25.90
N VAL A 141 41.55 -9.83 26.93
CA VAL A 141 41.86 -9.52 28.34
C VAL A 141 42.35 -10.76 29.12
N GLY A 142 42.21 -11.96 28.56
CA GLY A 142 42.47 -13.23 29.23
C GLY A 142 43.78 -13.95 28.92
N GLU A 143 44.93 -13.26 28.85
CA GLU A 143 46.23 -13.93 29.03
C GLU A 143 47.18 -13.05 29.86
N ARG A 144 47.25 -13.32 31.17
CA ARG A 144 48.33 -12.86 32.04
C ARG A 144 48.81 -14.04 32.90
N PRO A 145 49.88 -14.75 32.51
CA PRO A 145 50.47 -15.78 33.36
C PRO A 145 51.24 -15.16 34.52
N GLN A 146 51.02 -15.67 35.73
CA GLN A 146 51.89 -15.45 36.88
C GLN A 146 53.22 -16.20 36.67
N VAL A 147 54.35 -15.52 36.87
CA VAL A 147 55.63 -16.17 37.24
C VAL A 147 56.36 -15.31 38.26
N ALA A 148 56.77 -15.91 39.37
CA ALA A 148 57.57 -15.31 40.43
C ALA A 148 59.07 -15.59 40.24
N ALA A 149 59.88 -14.57 40.59
CA ALA A 149 61.27 -14.58 41.09
C ALA A 149 62.46 -15.05 40.20
N ALA A 150 63.35 -14.11 39.82
CA ALA A 150 64.80 -14.06 40.15
C ALA A 150 65.55 -13.00 39.30
N ALA A 151 66.75 -12.63 39.75
CA ALA A 151 67.43 -11.34 39.56
C ALA A 151 68.39 -11.18 38.34
N ALA A 152 68.83 -9.92 38.15
CA ALA A 152 70.03 -9.40 37.45
C ALA A 152 69.99 -9.15 35.90
N ALA A 153 70.50 -7.97 35.51
CA ALA A 153 70.48 -7.26 34.19
C ALA A 153 71.57 -7.73 33.17
N PRO A 154 71.87 -7.07 32.01
CA PRO A 154 71.14 -6.16 31.06
C PRO A 154 71.16 -6.65 29.56
N PRO A 155 70.64 -5.90 28.53
CA PRO A 155 70.30 -6.47 27.20
C PRO A 155 71.23 -6.08 26.01
N PRO A 156 71.15 -6.80 24.87
CA PRO A 156 71.38 -6.24 23.53
C PRO A 156 70.32 -6.70 22.48
N PRO A 157 70.32 -6.18 21.22
CA PRO A 157 69.09 -5.69 20.57
C PRO A 157 68.51 -6.55 19.43
N SER A 158 67.31 -6.12 19.04
CA SER A 158 66.41 -6.57 17.98
C SER A 158 67.06 -6.94 16.64
N LEU A 159 66.67 -8.10 16.09
CA LEU A 159 66.64 -8.32 14.65
C LEU A 159 65.43 -9.16 14.22
N LEU A 160 64.95 -8.79 13.04
CA LEU A 160 63.77 -9.18 12.26
C LEU A 160 63.84 -10.64 11.76
N MET A 161 62.78 -11.02 11.02
CA MET A 161 62.56 -12.25 10.21
C MET A 161 61.67 -13.30 10.92
N ALA A 162 60.67 -13.93 10.33
CA ALA A 162 60.11 -13.96 8.98
C ALA A 162 58.69 -14.56 9.05
N ALA A 163 57.82 -14.18 8.11
CA ALA A 163 56.52 -14.83 7.91
C ALA A 163 56.66 -16.14 7.12
N PRO A 164 55.90 -17.22 7.45
CA PRO A 164 55.71 -18.32 6.54
C PRO A 164 54.50 -18.09 5.62
N VAL A 165 54.74 -18.49 4.38
CA VAL A 165 53.97 -18.34 3.15
C VAL A 165 52.64 -19.12 3.17
N LEU A 166 51.58 -18.53 2.62
CA LEU A 166 50.31 -19.21 2.30
C LEU A 166 50.32 -19.80 0.86
N PRO A 167 49.73 -20.99 0.61
CA PRO A 167 49.65 -21.66 -0.71
C PRO A 167 48.56 -21.09 -1.67
N PRO A 168 48.51 -21.50 -2.96
CA PRO A 168 48.49 -20.58 -4.10
C PRO A 168 47.15 -20.50 -4.85
N TRP A 169 46.04 -20.27 -4.15
CA TRP A 169 44.74 -20.02 -4.82
C TRP A 169 44.02 -18.74 -4.35
N LEU A 170 44.62 -17.97 -3.43
CA LEU A 170 44.19 -16.60 -3.09
C LEU A 170 45.10 -15.57 -3.78
N SER A 171 45.30 -15.72 -5.09
CA SER A 171 45.94 -14.70 -5.92
C SER A 171 45.11 -14.44 -7.16
N SER A 172 44.39 -13.33 -7.16
CA SER A 172 44.02 -12.63 -8.38
C SER A 172 44.43 -11.19 -8.21
N ASN A 173 45.54 -10.92 -8.88
CA ASN A 173 46.44 -9.80 -8.78
C ASN A 173 45.78 -8.54 -9.37
N ALA A 174 45.78 -7.45 -8.61
CA ALA A 174 46.00 -6.15 -9.22
C ALA A 174 47.51 -6.02 -9.43
N GLY A 175 47.99 -6.33 -10.64
CA GLY A 175 49.40 -6.24 -11.00
C GLY A 175 49.73 -4.89 -11.63
N ALA A 176 50.65 -4.17 -11.00
CA ALA A 176 51.19 -2.89 -11.43
C ALA A 176 52.27 -3.00 -12.54
N ALA A 177 52.30 -1.96 -13.38
CA ALA A 177 53.44 -1.21 -13.94
C ALA A 177 54.66 -1.90 -14.61
N THR A 178 54.91 -1.49 -15.87
CA THR A 178 56.20 -1.05 -16.46
C THR A 178 55.94 -0.67 -17.94
N VAL A 179 56.63 0.20 -18.70
CA VAL A 179 57.39 1.46 -18.54
C VAL A 179 57.52 2.03 -20.00
N VAL A 180 57.61 3.37 -20.15
CA VAL A 180 57.89 4.22 -21.38
C VAL A 180 56.84 4.40 -22.51
N THR A 181 56.22 5.59 -22.60
CA THR A 181 56.48 6.69 -23.59
C THR A 181 55.23 7.58 -23.83
N GLN A 182 55.33 8.84 -23.40
CA GLN A 182 54.71 10.11 -23.85
C GLN A 182 53.17 10.36 -23.92
N GLN A 183 52.79 11.37 -23.11
CA GLN A 183 51.82 12.48 -23.28
C GLN A 183 50.28 12.30 -23.20
N PRO A 184 49.55 13.33 -22.69
CA PRO A 184 48.35 13.14 -21.86
C PRO A 184 47.03 13.62 -22.52
N PRO A 185 45.88 13.15 -21.98
CA PRO A 185 44.71 14.03 -21.79
C PRO A 185 43.95 13.71 -20.45
N PRO A 186 42.80 14.34 -20.10
CA PRO A 186 42.62 15.31 -19.01
C PRO A 186 41.92 14.75 -17.74
N PRO A 187 41.79 15.53 -16.65
CA PRO A 187 41.23 15.07 -15.37
C PRO A 187 39.70 14.92 -15.38
N ARG A 188 39.21 13.85 -14.74
CA ARG A 188 37.78 13.64 -14.41
C ARG A 188 37.39 14.42 -13.14
N PRO A 189 36.14 14.94 -13.06
CA PRO A 189 35.71 15.87 -12.01
C PRO A 189 35.27 15.18 -10.71
N PRO A 190 35.19 15.92 -9.59
CA PRO A 190 34.72 15.40 -8.30
C PRO A 190 33.19 15.24 -8.24
N SER A 191 32.75 14.21 -7.51
CA SER A 191 31.37 13.96 -7.10
C SER A 191 30.77 15.14 -6.32
N PRO A 192 29.54 15.59 -6.62
CA PRO A 192 28.87 16.60 -5.81
C PRO A 192 28.20 15.96 -4.58
N SER A 193 28.68 16.33 -3.39
CA SER A 193 27.90 16.25 -2.15
C SER A 193 26.70 17.18 -2.27
N VAL A 194 25.48 16.62 -2.21
CA VAL A 194 24.24 17.40 -2.09
C VAL A 194 23.78 17.34 -0.65
N THR A 195 23.97 18.45 0.08
CA THR A 195 23.24 18.75 1.32
C THR A 195 21.79 19.04 0.96
N LEU A 196 20.86 18.18 1.39
CA LEU A 196 19.43 18.40 1.25
C LEU A 196 18.96 19.42 2.31
N SER A 197 18.74 20.66 1.87
CA SER A 197 17.96 21.66 2.61
C SER A 197 16.49 21.24 2.62
N LEU A 198 15.92 21.09 3.82
CA LEU A 198 14.52 20.73 4.02
C LEU A 198 13.62 21.95 3.78
N ALA A 199 13.27 22.22 2.53
CA ALA A 199 12.22 23.19 2.18
C ALA A 199 10.85 22.49 2.30
N SER A 200 10.14 22.77 3.39
CA SER A 200 8.76 22.34 3.62
C SER A 200 7.82 23.16 2.72
N ALA A 201 7.43 22.61 1.58
CA ALA A 201 6.34 23.15 0.76
C ALA A 201 4.99 22.69 1.34
N ALA A 202 4.57 23.31 2.44
CA ALA A 202 3.20 23.27 2.89
C ALA A 202 2.35 24.12 1.93
N VAL A 203 1.63 23.49 1.00
CA VAL A 203 0.48 24.13 0.35
C VAL A 203 -0.57 24.31 1.45
N ALA A 204 -0.67 25.54 1.95
CA ALA A 204 -1.72 25.96 2.85
C ALA A 204 -3.10 25.73 2.20
N PRO A 205 -4.14 25.34 2.96
CA PRO A 205 -5.50 25.37 2.46
C PRO A 205 -5.87 26.81 2.04
N PRO A 206 -6.76 26.99 1.05
CA PRO A 206 -7.22 28.34 0.68
C PRO A 206 -7.81 29.02 1.92
N PRO A 207 -7.54 30.32 2.13
CA PRO A 207 -8.11 31.04 3.25
C PRO A 207 -9.65 30.99 3.15
N PRO A 208 -10.37 30.93 4.28
CA PRO A 208 -11.82 31.09 4.27
C PRO A 208 -12.17 32.41 3.59
N PRO A 209 -13.32 32.53 2.92
CA PRO A 209 -13.73 33.80 2.33
C PRO A 209 -13.67 34.87 3.42
N GLY A 210 -12.80 35.86 3.21
CA GLY A 210 -12.64 36.99 4.11
C GLY A 210 -14.00 37.66 4.34
N PRO A 211 -14.20 38.32 5.49
CA PRO A 211 -15.45 39.02 5.74
C PRO A 211 -15.70 39.96 4.56
N ALA A 212 -16.86 39.79 3.92
CA ALA A 212 -17.26 40.60 2.78
C ALA A 212 -16.99 42.08 3.06
N GLN A 213 -16.41 42.75 2.06
CA GLN A 213 -15.95 44.14 2.04
C GLN A 213 -17.07 45.18 2.21
N TRP A 214 -17.97 45.01 3.17
CA TRP A 214 -19.08 45.94 3.42
C TRP A 214 -18.91 46.78 4.68
N MET A 215 -17.69 46.87 5.22
CA MET A 215 -17.34 47.85 6.26
C MET A 215 -16.03 48.53 5.88
N PRO A 216 -15.94 49.87 5.90
CA PRO A 216 -14.68 50.57 5.68
C PRO A 216 -13.67 50.14 6.74
N GLU A 217 -12.44 49.88 6.31
CA GLU A 217 -11.29 49.72 7.20
C GLU A 217 -11.24 50.90 8.17
N ARG A 218 -10.90 50.64 9.44
CA ARG A 218 -10.80 51.67 10.49
C ARG A 218 -9.89 52.85 10.08
N ALA A 219 -8.91 52.59 9.22
CA ALA A 219 -8.04 53.59 8.59
C ALA A 219 -8.77 54.50 7.57
N ALA A 220 -9.78 53.98 6.86
CA ALA A 220 -10.62 54.78 5.95
C ALA A 220 -11.61 55.67 6.73
N ALA A 221 -12.05 55.25 7.91
CA ALA A 221 -12.86 56.08 8.81
C ALA A 221 -12.04 57.24 9.42
N GLU A 222 -10.78 57.01 9.82
CA GLU A 222 -9.87 58.07 10.25
C GLU A 222 -9.51 59.05 9.12
N ALA A 223 -9.34 58.56 7.88
CA ALA A 223 -9.12 59.41 6.70
C ALA A 223 -10.37 60.24 6.33
N ALA A 224 -11.57 59.69 6.52
CA ALA A 224 -12.83 60.42 6.31
C ALA A 224 -13.10 61.46 7.41
N ALA A 225 -12.73 61.18 8.67
CA ALA A 225 -12.80 62.15 9.77
C ALA A 225 -11.81 63.32 9.59
N ALA A 226 -10.67 63.08 8.92
CA ALA A 226 -9.75 64.14 8.50
C ALA A 226 -10.28 64.97 7.32
N ALA A 227 -11.13 64.38 6.46
CA ALA A 227 -11.74 65.05 5.32
C ALA A 227 -12.97 65.91 5.70
N TYR A 228 -13.72 65.49 6.71
CA TYR A 228 -14.78 66.29 7.34
C TYR A 228 -14.21 66.99 8.57
N GLY A 229 -13.54 68.11 8.34
CA GLY A 229 -12.79 68.87 9.34
C GLY A 229 -13.50 69.04 10.68
N PHE A 230 -13.17 68.16 11.63
CA PHE A 230 -13.41 68.38 13.04
C PHE A 230 -12.24 69.19 13.60
N PRO A 231 -12.46 70.42 14.11
CA PRO A 231 -11.35 71.24 14.58
C PRO A 231 -10.75 70.62 15.84
N SER A 232 -9.45 70.35 15.77
CA SER A 232 -8.60 70.00 16.91
C SER A 232 -8.67 71.13 17.96
N PRO A 233 -8.87 70.84 19.27
CA PRO A 233 -9.03 71.87 20.30
C PRO A 233 -7.65 72.41 20.71
N GLN A 234 -7.01 73.14 19.81
CA GLN A 234 -5.82 73.91 20.10
C GLN A 234 -5.88 75.20 19.30
N HIS A 235 -6.72 76.14 19.73
CA HIS A 235 -6.53 77.60 19.68
C HIS A 235 -7.81 78.28 20.18
N ALA A 236 -7.83 78.64 21.46
CA ALA A 236 -8.83 79.55 22.01
C ALA A 236 -8.34 81.00 21.81
N PRO A 237 -9.10 81.89 21.14
CA PRO A 237 -8.84 83.32 21.23
C PRO A 237 -9.41 83.85 22.56
N PRO A 238 -8.76 84.81 23.24
CA PRO A 238 -9.31 85.40 24.44
C PRO A 238 -10.37 86.43 24.04
N GLY A 239 -11.64 86.11 24.29
CA GLY A 239 -12.76 87.06 24.18
C GLY A 239 -13.84 86.66 23.19
N GLY A 240 -14.83 85.93 23.67
CA GLY A 240 -16.07 85.64 22.94
C GLY A 240 -17.22 85.47 23.93
N ALA A 241 -18.33 86.19 23.68
CA ALA A 241 -19.54 86.17 24.50
C ALA A 241 -20.12 84.75 24.67
N PRO A 242 -20.84 84.47 25.77
CA PRO A 242 -21.46 83.16 25.95
C PRO A 242 -22.51 82.89 24.86
N PRO A 243 -22.58 81.66 24.32
CA PRO A 243 -23.59 81.30 23.32
C PRO A 243 -25.00 81.36 23.91
N PRO A 244 -26.04 81.65 23.10
CA PRO A 244 -27.41 81.73 23.59
C PRO A 244 -27.88 80.37 24.14
N PRO A 245 -28.63 80.34 25.26
CA PRO A 245 -28.94 79.12 26.01
C PRO A 245 -29.73 78.06 25.21
N GLY A 246 -30.36 78.43 24.09
CA GLY A 246 -31.09 77.50 23.23
C GLY A 246 -30.22 76.67 22.27
N MET A 247 -29.05 77.15 21.83
CA MET A 247 -28.20 76.40 20.88
C MET A 247 -27.37 75.31 21.56
N ALA A 248 -26.88 75.55 22.77
CA ALA A 248 -26.14 74.54 23.54
C ALA A 248 -27.00 73.33 23.94
N VAL A 249 -28.31 73.55 24.17
CA VAL A 249 -29.28 72.47 24.46
C VAL A 249 -29.55 71.63 23.20
N VAL A 250 -29.68 72.27 22.04
CA VAL A 250 -29.90 71.58 20.75
C VAL A 250 -28.66 70.79 20.32
N GLU A 251 -27.45 71.34 20.52
CA GLU A 251 -26.18 70.61 20.29
C GLU A 251 -26.02 69.42 21.26
N GLY A 252 -26.38 69.59 22.53
CA GLY A 252 -26.35 68.51 23.53
C GLY A 252 -27.31 67.36 23.20
N GLN A 253 -28.49 67.67 22.66
CA GLN A 253 -29.50 66.68 22.28
C GLN A 253 -29.11 65.93 20.99
N ALA A 254 -28.56 66.63 19.99
CA ALA A 254 -28.02 66.01 18.78
C ALA A 254 -26.83 65.07 19.07
N LEU A 255 -25.95 65.45 20.02
CA LEU A 255 -24.86 64.59 20.47
C LEU A 255 -25.36 63.36 21.24
N ALA A 256 -26.44 63.49 22.01
CA ALA A 256 -27.07 62.37 22.71
C ALA A 256 -27.71 61.36 21.74
N GLU A 257 -28.41 61.85 20.71
CA GLU A 257 -28.98 61.03 19.63
C GLU A 257 -27.89 60.30 18.83
N LEU A 258 -26.80 61.00 18.47
CA LEU A 258 -25.64 60.37 17.81
C LEU A 258 -25.00 59.29 18.70
N ALA A 259 -24.86 59.55 20.00
CA ALA A 259 -24.35 58.56 20.94
C ALA A 259 -25.27 57.33 21.06
N GLU A 260 -26.59 57.51 20.93
CA GLU A 260 -27.56 56.42 20.88
C GLU A 260 -27.46 55.60 19.59
N CYS A 261 -27.39 56.25 18.43
CA CYS A 261 -27.16 55.57 17.15
C CYS A 261 -25.84 54.77 17.15
N CYS A 262 -24.77 55.31 17.75
CA CYS A 262 -23.51 54.58 17.90
C CYS A 262 -23.67 53.33 18.79
N ARG A 263 -24.43 53.43 19.90
CA ARG A 263 -24.72 52.27 20.77
C ARG A 263 -25.52 51.21 20.04
N GLU A 264 -26.56 51.60 19.31
CA GLU A 264 -27.39 50.69 18.51
C GLU A 264 -26.57 49.98 17.42
N LEU A 265 -25.66 50.71 16.75
CA LEU A 265 -24.77 50.13 15.75
C LEU A 265 -23.81 49.11 16.37
N GLU A 266 -23.22 49.42 17.52
CA GLU A 266 -22.37 48.48 18.27
C GLU A 266 -23.13 47.24 18.75
N GLU A 267 -24.37 47.42 19.22
CA GLU A 267 -25.27 46.33 19.61
C GLU A 267 -25.64 45.46 18.42
N GLY A 268 -25.98 46.07 17.28
CA GLY A 268 -26.21 45.39 16.01
C GLY A 268 -24.99 44.59 15.55
N GLN A 269 -23.79 45.17 15.66
CA GLN A 269 -22.54 44.49 15.34
C GLN A 269 -22.30 43.28 16.25
N ARG A 270 -22.54 43.42 17.57
CA ARG A 270 -22.43 42.33 18.54
C ARG A 270 -23.44 41.22 18.28
N ALA A 271 -24.70 41.56 18.01
CA ALA A 271 -25.77 40.62 17.70
C ALA A 271 -25.49 39.86 16.40
N TRP A 272 -25.07 40.56 15.34
CA TRP A 272 -24.66 39.93 14.08
C TRP A 272 -23.47 38.98 14.27
N ALA A 273 -22.45 39.39 15.04
CA ALA A 273 -21.31 38.55 15.35
C ALA A 273 -21.70 37.31 16.19
N ALA A 274 -22.65 37.44 17.10
CA ALA A 274 -23.20 36.31 17.86
C ALA A 274 -23.94 35.33 16.94
N HIS A 275 -24.85 35.83 16.10
CA HIS A 275 -25.58 35.01 15.12
C HIS A 275 -24.63 34.30 14.16
N ARG A 276 -23.60 34.98 13.65
CA ARG A 276 -22.59 34.37 12.76
C ARG A 276 -21.79 33.26 13.47
N ARG A 277 -21.42 33.46 14.74
CA ARG A 277 -20.76 32.41 15.55
C ARG A 277 -21.67 31.22 15.77
N GLU A 278 -22.93 31.45 16.11
CA GLU A 278 -23.92 30.40 16.31
C GLU A 278 -24.17 29.61 15.01
N ALA A 279 -24.36 30.29 13.89
CA ALA A 279 -24.52 29.66 12.58
C ALA A 279 -23.29 28.81 12.20
N ALA A 280 -22.08 29.34 12.39
CA ALA A 280 -20.84 28.60 12.15
C ALA A 280 -20.72 27.36 13.05
N TRP A 281 -21.14 27.47 14.32
CA TRP A 281 -21.13 26.34 15.24
C TRP A 281 -22.17 25.27 14.85
N ARG A 282 -23.38 25.67 14.45
CA ARG A 282 -24.41 24.73 13.95
C ARG A 282 -23.93 23.99 12.71
N LEU A 283 -23.29 24.69 11.77
CA LEU A 283 -22.69 24.08 10.58
C LEU A 283 -21.61 23.06 10.96
N LYS A 284 -20.65 23.46 11.81
CA LYS A 284 -19.54 22.59 12.24
C LYS A 284 -20.04 21.33 12.94
N ARG A 285 -21.10 21.44 13.73
CA ARG A 285 -21.76 20.29 14.38
C ARG A 285 -22.32 19.30 13.35
N VAL A 286 -23.03 19.79 12.33
CA VAL A 286 -23.59 18.94 11.27
C VAL A 286 -22.48 18.30 10.44
N GLU A 287 -21.40 19.04 10.13
CA GLU A 287 -20.23 18.51 9.45
C GLU A 287 -19.58 17.38 10.25
N GLN A 288 -19.41 17.57 11.56
CA GLN A 288 -18.88 16.55 12.46
C GLN A 288 -19.78 15.31 12.51
N GLN A 289 -21.11 15.49 12.58
CA GLN A 289 -22.04 14.37 12.55
C GLN A 289 -21.94 13.58 11.24
N LEU A 290 -21.88 14.28 10.10
CA LEU A 290 -21.71 13.66 8.79
C LEU A 290 -20.37 12.90 8.69
N GLU A 291 -19.30 13.43 9.26
CA GLU A 291 -18.01 12.76 9.29
C GLU A 291 -18.03 11.49 10.15
N MET A 292 -18.65 11.53 11.34
CA MET A 292 -18.84 10.37 12.20
C MET A 292 -19.70 9.29 11.53
N GLU A 293 -20.79 9.67 10.85
CA GLU A 293 -21.62 8.74 10.08
C GLU A 293 -20.84 8.11 8.91
N ARG A 294 -20.06 8.91 8.19
CA ARG A 294 -19.19 8.41 7.11
C ARG A 294 -18.14 7.44 7.64
N GLU A 295 -17.56 7.69 8.81
CA GLU A 295 -16.61 6.79 9.46
C GLU A 295 -17.25 5.47 9.89
N MET A 296 -18.44 5.55 10.48
CA MET A 296 -19.21 4.39 10.88
C MET A 296 -19.54 3.54 9.65
N ARG A 297 -20.06 4.14 8.57
CA ARG A 297 -20.32 3.41 7.31
C ARG A 297 -19.06 2.81 6.69
N ARG A 298 -17.91 3.51 6.77
CA ARG A 298 -16.63 2.94 6.32
C ARG A 298 -16.24 1.70 7.13
N ARG A 299 -16.43 1.75 8.46
CA ARG A 299 -16.16 0.62 9.36
C ARG A 299 -17.09 -0.56 9.09
N GLU A 300 -18.39 -0.33 8.99
CA GLU A 300 -19.36 -1.40 8.66
C GLU A 300 -19.02 -2.09 7.33
N VAL A 301 -18.74 -1.31 6.28
CA VAL A 301 -18.34 -1.86 4.99
C VAL A 301 -17.06 -2.68 5.10
N TRP A 302 -16.07 -2.20 5.86
CA TRP A 302 -14.83 -2.93 6.10
C TRP A 302 -15.07 -4.26 6.86
N GLU A 303 -15.87 -4.22 7.92
CA GLU A 303 -16.25 -5.41 8.70
C GLU A 303 -17.02 -6.42 7.86
N GLU A 304 -17.92 -5.97 6.97
CA GLU A 304 -18.59 -6.84 6.01
C GLU A 304 -17.60 -7.52 5.05
N TYR A 305 -16.61 -6.76 4.54
CA TYR A 305 -15.57 -7.33 3.68
C TYR A 305 -14.73 -8.35 4.43
N GLU A 306 -14.32 -8.07 5.66
CA GLU A 306 -13.59 -9.01 6.50
C GLU A 306 -14.43 -10.26 6.80
N ALA A 307 -15.72 -10.11 7.11
CA ALA A 307 -16.64 -11.22 7.33
C ALA A 307 -16.80 -12.10 6.09
N LYS A 308 -16.97 -11.49 4.91
CA LYS A 308 -17.02 -12.21 3.62
C LYS A 308 -15.72 -12.97 3.35
N MET A 309 -14.57 -12.34 3.61
CA MET A 309 -13.25 -12.99 3.47
C MET A 309 -13.07 -14.15 4.46
N ARG A 310 -13.52 -14.00 5.70
CA ARG A 310 -13.51 -15.07 6.69
C ARG A 310 -14.42 -16.23 6.27
N ASN A 311 -15.65 -15.95 5.85
CA ASN A 311 -16.58 -16.99 5.41
C ASN A 311 -16.03 -17.78 4.21
N MET A 312 -15.54 -17.07 3.18
CA MET A 312 -14.94 -17.73 2.02
C MET A 312 -13.75 -18.63 2.39
N ARG A 313 -12.93 -18.23 3.38
CA ARG A 313 -11.83 -19.08 3.89
C ARG A 313 -12.34 -20.30 4.65
N LEU A 314 -13.38 -20.15 5.47
CA LEU A 314 -14.02 -21.27 6.17
C LEU A 314 -14.64 -22.27 5.19
N GLU A 315 -15.32 -21.78 4.15
CA GLU A 315 -15.87 -22.63 3.09
C GLU A 315 -14.78 -23.40 2.34
N GLN A 316 -13.66 -22.74 2.02
CA GLN A 316 -12.50 -23.39 1.41
C GLN A 316 -11.87 -24.45 2.32
N ALA A 317 -11.71 -24.16 3.61
CA ALA A 317 -11.19 -25.11 4.59
C ALA A 317 -12.13 -26.32 4.75
N ALA A 318 -13.44 -26.09 4.85
CA ALA A 318 -14.43 -27.16 4.93
C ALA A 318 -14.46 -28.01 3.65
N ALA A 319 -14.26 -27.41 2.48
CA ALA A 319 -14.13 -28.15 1.23
C ALA A 319 -12.89 -29.04 1.21
N ALA A 320 -11.75 -28.53 1.66
CA ALA A 320 -10.52 -29.30 1.78
C ALA A 320 -10.69 -30.48 2.77
N GLU A 321 -11.32 -30.23 3.92
CA GLU A 321 -11.59 -31.27 4.92
C GLU A 321 -12.53 -32.37 4.39
N ARG A 322 -13.57 -32.01 3.60
CA ARG A 322 -14.43 -33.01 2.94
C ARG A 322 -13.62 -33.92 2.02
N VAL A 323 -12.76 -33.32 1.18
CA VAL A 323 -11.89 -34.09 0.27
C VAL A 323 -10.94 -34.98 1.07
N GLU A 324 -10.31 -34.46 2.11
CA GLU A 324 -9.38 -35.24 2.94
C GLU A 324 -10.08 -36.41 3.63
N ARG A 325 -11.31 -36.21 4.12
CA ARG A 325 -12.14 -37.26 4.72
C ARG A 325 -12.46 -38.37 3.73
N GLU A 326 -12.90 -38.04 2.53
CA GLU A 326 -13.18 -39.01 1.47
C GLU A 326 -11.92 -39.82 1.11
N HIS A 327 -10.75 -39.17 1.04
CA HIS A 327 -9.48 -39.87 0.80
C HIS A 327 -9.12 -40.80 1.96
N ARG A 328 -9.30 -40.34 3.20
CA ARG A 328 -9.04 -41.14 4.40
C ARG A 328 -9.95 -42.36 4.48
N GLU A 329 -11.22 -42.21 4.14
CA GLU A 329 -12.20 -43.30 4.06
C GLU A 329 -11.81 -44.34 3.00
N LYS A 330 -11.46 -43.91 1.78
CA LYS A 330 -10.97 -44.80 0.72
C LYS A 330 -9.71 -45.57 1.15
N VAL A 331 -8.78 -44.90 1.82
CA VAL A 331 -7.58 -45.58 2.35
C VAL A 331 -7.95 -46.58 3.44
N ALA A 332 -8.90 -46.24 4.32
CA ALA A 332 -9.36 -47.15 5.37
C ALA A 332 -10.09 -48.37 4.80
N GLU A 333 -10.90 -48.20 3.75
CA GLU A 333 -11.54 -49.28 3.00
C GLU A 333 -10.51 -50.23 2.38
N LEU A 334 -9.54 -49.69 1.64
CA LEU A 334 -8.46 -50.49 1.05
C LEU A 334 -7.67 -51.28 2.11
N ARG A 335 -7.45 -50.71 3.29
CA ARG A 335 -6.79 -51.41 4.41
C ARG A 335 -7.63 -52.57 4.94
N ARG A 336 -8.94 -52.38 5.11
CA ARG A 336 -9.84 -53.45 5.55
C ARG A 336 -9.90 -54.57 4.52
N ASP A 337 -9.98 -54.23 3.24
CA ASP A 337 -9.96 -55.21 2.15
C ASP A 337 -8.65 -56.00 2.10
N ALA A 338 -7.51 -55.34 2.36
CA ALA A 338 -6.22 -56.00 2.45
C ALA A 338 -6.19 -56.98 3.64
N GLN A 339 -6.64 -56.56 4.82
CA GLN A 339 -6.72 -57.42 6.00
C GLN A 339 -7.63 -58.63 5.78
N LEU A 340 -8.83 -58.43 5.21
CA LEU A 340 -9.75 -59.51 4.89
C LEU A 340 -9.16 -60.51 3.89
N LYS A 341 -8.35 -60.04 2.94
CA LYS A 341 -7.62 -60.92 2.01
C LYS A 341 -6.51 -61.69 2.73
N GLU A 342 -5.76 -61.05 3.61
CA GLU A 342 -4.73 -61.70 4.42
C GLU A 342 -5.34 -62.78 5.34
N GLU A 343 -6.44 -62.48 6.02
CA GLU A 343 -7.19 -63.44 6.85
C GLU A 343 -7.65 -64.66 6.03
N LYS A 344 -8.25 -64.44 4.85
CA LYS A 344 -8.64 -65.55 3.96
C LYS A 344 -7.46 -66.40 3.52
N MET A 345 -6.32 -65.78 3.21
CA MET A 345 -5.10 -66.51 2.84
C MET A 345 -4.54 -67.29 4.03
N ALA A 346 -4.60 -66.73 5.24
CA ALA A 346 -4.20 -67.39 6.48
C ALA A 346 -5.10 -68.59 6.81
N GLU A 347 -6.42 -68.46 6.67
CA GLU A 347 -7.38 -69.57 6.83
C GLU A 347 -7.11 -70.69 5.82
N GLN A 348 -6.91 -70.35 4.54
CA GLN A 348 -6.56 -71.33 3.51
C GLN A 348 -5.23 -72.03 3.80
N TRP A 349 -4.24 -71.29 4.29
CA TRP A 349 -2.96 -71.83 4.72
C TRP A 349 -3.12 -72.78 5.90
N ALA A 350 -3.84 -72.38 6.94
CA ALA A 350 -4.14 -73.21 8.11
C ALA A 350 -4.89 -74.50 7.71
N ALA A 351 -5.88 -74.40 6.82
CA ALA A 351 -6.62 -75.56 6.30
C ALA A 351 -5.72 -76.53 5.52
N LYS A 352 -4.76 -76.02 4.73
CA LYS A 352 -3.74 -76.87 4.08
C LYS A 352 -2.84 -77.54 5.11
N HIS A 353 -2.37 -76.80 6.10
CA HIS A 353 -1.51 -77.34 7.17
C HIS A 353 -2.22 -78.43 7.99
N ALA A 354 -3.50 -78.22 8.32
CA ALA A 354 -4.34 -79.20 9.00
C ALA A 354 -4.54 -80.49 8.18
N ARG A 355 -4.68 -80.38 6.85
CA ARG A 355 -4.74 -81.56 5.97
C ARG A 355 -3.43 -82.36 5.99
N VAL A 356 -2.28 -81.68 5.93
CA VAL A 356 -0.97 -82.33 6.03
C VAL A 356 -0.80 -83.00 7.39
N ALA A 357 -1.17 -82.33 8.49
CA ALA A 357 -1.14 -82.92 9.83
C ALA A 357 -1.98 -84.19 9.93
N LYS A 358 -3.24 -84.17 9.44
CA LYS A 358 -4.10 -85.36 9.39
C LYS A 358 -3.52 -86.48 8.51
N PHE A 359 -2.90 -86.13 7.39
CA PHE A 359 -2.23 -87.12 6.53
C PHE A 359 -1.04 -87.77 7.26
N LEU A 360 -0.22 -86.98 7.95
CA LEU A 360 0.90 -87.50 8.75
C LEU A 360 0.41 -88.39 9.90
N GLU A 361 -0.70 -88.07 10.56
CA GLU A 361 -1.33 -88.95 11.55
C GLU A 361 -1.81 -90.28 10.94
N GLN A 362 -2.40 -90.25 9.74
CA GLN A 362 -2.82 -91.46 9.03
C GLN A 362 -1.64 -92.35 8.62
N VAL A 363 -0.54 -91.75 8.13
CA VAL A 363 0.69 -92.47 7.77
C VAL A 363 1.46 -92.93 9.03
N GLY A 364 1.33 -92.20 10.14
CA GLY A 364 1.91 -92.51 11.45
C GLY A 364 1.22 -93.63 12.24
N CYS A 365 0.04 -94.08 11.82
CA CYS A 365 -0.67 -95.22 12.41
C CYS A 365 -0.58 -96.47 11.53
N SER A 366 0.63 -97.02 11.46
CA SER A 366 0.87 -98.46 11.23
C SER A 366 2.16 -98.90 11.93
N ARG A 367 2.25 -98.67 13.25
CA ARG A 367 2.96 -99.56 14.16
C ARG A 367 2.45 -99.31 15.58
N PRO A 368 1.78 -100.29 16.21
CA PRO A 368 1.64 -100.25 17.66
C PRO A 368 3.05 -100.45 18.22
N TRP A 369 3.60 -99.43 18.87
CA TRP A 369 4.75 -99.63 19.75
C TRP A 369 4.23 -100.35 21.00
N SER A 370 3.95 -101.64 20.85
CA SER A 370 3.62 -102.51 21.96
C SER A 370 4.77 -103.48 22.18
N ALA A 371 5.30 -103.42 23.40
CA ALA A 371 6.11 -104.41 24.09
C ALA A 371 7.63 -104.50 23.80
N ALA A 372 8.34 -104.66 24.93
CA ALA A 372 9.74 -105.05 25.13
C ALA A 372 10.77 -103.96 24.79
N THR A 373 11.69 -103.55 25.67
CA THR A 373 12.43 -104.24 26.75
C THR A 373 12.74 -103.21 27.84
N ASP A 374 12.44 -103.47 29.11
CA ASP A 374 13.27 -104.25 30.06
C ASP A 374 14.67 -103.66 30.31
N MET A 375 14.90 -103.40 31.59
CA MET A 375 16.16 -103.34 32.34
C MET A 375 17.21 -102.23 32.10
N ASN A 376 17.39 -101.51 33.21
CA ASN A 376 18.61 -100.95 33.82
C ASN A 376 18.97 -99.49 33.54
#